data_AF-A0A257PIP0-F1
#
_entry.id   AF-A0A257PIP0-F1
#
_cell.length_a   1.000
_cell.length_b   1.000
_cell.length_c   1.000
_cell.angle_alpha   90.00
_cell.angle_beta   90.00
_cell.angle_gamma   90.00
#
_symmetry.space_group_name_H-M   'P 1'
#
loop_
_entity.id
_entity.type
_entity.pdbx_description
1 polymer ?
#
loop_
_entity_poly.entity_id
_entity_poly.type
_entity_poly.pdbx_seq_one_letter_code
_entity_poly.pdbx_strand_id
1 'polypeptide(L)'
;MAESPVNFECKVADIVQLKGASGDLAQAWLVLGEVVGVHIDTALIKDGVFNTFGAGIVLRAGGAGDYAEITPQSWFEMKRPR
;
A
#
# COMPACT_ATOMS: atom_id res chain seq x y z
N MET A 1 -4.55 15.95 -4.37
CA MET A 1 -5.02 14.61 -4.83
C MET A 1 -4.52 14.28 -6.24
N ALA A 2 -4.33 15.25 -7.14
CA ALA A 2 -3.76 15.02 -8.48
C ALA A 2 -2.23 14.75 -8.52
N GLU A 3 -1.55 14.74 -7.37
CA GLU A 3 -0.09 14.59 -7.30
C GLU A 3 0.37 13.13 -7.14
N SER A 4 -0.54 12.22 -6.76
CA SER A 4 -0.22 10.78 -6.73
C SER A 4 -0.33 10.23 -8.14
N PRO A 5 0.72 9.59 -8.70
CA PRO A 5 0.67 9.00 -10.04
C PRO A 5 -0.16 7.70 -10.08
N VAL A 6 -0.55 7.17 -8.92
CA VAL A 6 -1.41 5.99 -8.80
C VAL A 6 -2.42 6.19 -7.68
N ASN A 7 -3.69 5.85 -7.92
CA ASN A 7 -4.74 5.88 -6.91
C ASN A 7 -5.83 4.84 -7.19
N PHE A 8 -6.43 4.34 -6.11
CA PHE A 8 -7.64 3.52 -6.18
C PHE A 8 -8.87 4.36 -5.86
N GLU A 9 -9.93 4.14 -6.62
CA GLU A 9 -11.27 4.55 -6.23
C GLU A 9 -11.91 3.38 -5.49
N CYS A 10 -12.33 3.63 -4.25
CA CYS A 10 -12.90 2.59 -3.39
C CYS A 10 -14.29 2.98 -2.90
N LYS A 11 -15.17 1.98 -2.78
CA LYS A 11 -16.39 2.06 -1.98
C LYS A 11 -16.16 1.36 -0.66
N VAL A 12 -16.64 1.96 0.44
CA VAL A 12 -16.52 1.32 1.77
C VAL A 12 -17.40 0.07 1.80
N ALA A 13 -16.77 -1.07 2.08
CA ALA A 13 -17.44 -2.35 2.22
C ALA A 13 -17.77 -2.66 3.69
N ASP A 14 -16.84 -2.35 4.61
CA ASP A 14 -17.03 -2.55 6.05
C ASP A 14 -16.10 -1.67 6.88
N ILE A 15 -16.46 -1.43 8.15
CA ILE A 15 -15.66 -0.70 9.13
C ILE A 15 -15.71 -1.46 10.47
N VAL A 16 -14.56 -1.96 10.91
CA VAL A 16 -14.42 -2.69 12.18
C VAL A 16 -13.57 -1.86 13.14
N GLN A 17 -14.14 -1.46 14.28
CA GLN A 17 -13.33 -0.88 15.36
C GLN A 17 -12.47 -1.98 15.99
N LEU A 18 -11.16 -1.74 16.03
CA LEU A 18 -10.21 -2.68 16.59
C LEU A 18 -10.43 -2.84 18.10
N LYS A 19 -10.15 -4.03 18.61
CA LYS A 19 -10.24 -4.36 20.03
C LYS A 19 -8.94 -4.98 20.50
N GLY A 20 -8.54 -4.67 21.73
CA GLY A 20 -7.44 -5.35 22.40
C GLY A 20 -7.81 -6.77 22.79
N ALA A 21 -6.82 -7.58 23.19
CA ALA A 21 -7.05 -8.94 23.69
C ALA A 21 -7.93 -8.99 24.95
N SER A 22 -8.01 -7.88 25.71
CA SER A 22 -8.94 -7.71 26.84
C SER A 22 -10.40 -7.52 26.43
N GLY A 23 -10.68 -7.25 25.15
CA GLY A 23 -11.99 -6.87 24.63
C GLY A 23 -12.25 -5.36 24.62
N ASP A 24 -11.37 -4.55 25.22
CA ASP A 24 -11.49 -3.09 25.20
C ASP A 24 -11.35 -2.54 23.79
N LEU A 25 -12.16 -1.52 23.48
CA LEU A 25 -12.12 -0.84 22.18
C LEU A 25 -10.86 0.03 22.06
N ALA A 26 -10.15 -0.09 20.95
CA ALA A 26 -9.06 0.82 20.61
C ALA A 26 -9.59 2.03 19.84
N GLN A 27 -8.88 3.16 19.92
CA GLN A 27 -9.11 4.31 19.05
C GLN A 27 -8.49 4.09 17.65
N ALA A 28 -8.82 2.96 17.02
CA ALA A 28 -8.33 2.56 15.71
C ALA A 28 -9.38 1.72 14.98
N TRP A 29 -9.44 1.86 13.65
CA TRP A 29 -10.44 1.22 12.80
C TRP A 29 -9.76 0.52 11.62
N LEU A 30 -10.15 -0.73 11.38
CA LEU A 30 -9.90 -1.41 10.11
C LEU A 30 -11.02 -1.03 9.14
N VAL A 31 -10.67 -0.34 8.07
CA VAL A 31 -11.61 0.02 7.00
C VAL A 31 -11.34 -0.89 5.80
N LEU A 32 -12.37 -1.60 5.37
CA LEU A 32 -12.32 -2.46 4.19
C LEU A 32 -13.01 -1.74 3.03
N GLY A 33 -12.31 -1.61 1.91
CA GLY A 33 -12.81 -0.95 0.70
C GLY A 33 -12.79 -1.89 -0.50
N GLU A 34 -13.88 -1.90 -1.26
CA GLU A 34 -13.95 -2.51 -2.60
C GLU A 34 -13.32 -1.55 -3.61
N VAL A 35 -12.31 -2.00 -4.34
CA VAL A 35 -11.74 -1.25 -5.46
C VAL A 35 -12.72 -1.27 -6.63
N VAL A 36 -13.27 -0.11 -6.98
CA VAL A 36 -14.20 0.06 -8.10
C VAL A 36 -13.57 0.76 -9.31
N GLY A 37 -12.36 1.31 -9.13
CA GLY A 37 -11.59 1.95 -10.18
C GLY A 37 -10.11 2.03 -9.81
N VAL A 38 -9.25 2.00 -10.82
CA VAL A 38 -7.80 2.15 -10.67
C VAL A 38 -7.32 3.18 -11.67
N HIS A 39 -6.65 4.21 -11.18
CA HIS A 39 -6.01 5.23 -12.01
C HIS A 39 -4.50 5.09 -11.84
N ILE A 40 -3.81 4.82 -12.94
CA ILE A 40 -2.36 4.71 -12.99
C ILE A 40 -1.88 5.62 -14.11
N ASP A 41 -0.91 6.47 -13.82
CA ASP A 41 -0.13 7.15 -14.85
C ASP A 41 0.51 6.08 -15.75
N THR A 42 0.10 6.05 -17.02
CA THR A 42 0.53 5.05 -17.98
C THR A 42 2.05 5.03 -18.20
N ALA A 43 2.76 6.12 -17.88
CA ALA A 43 4.22 6.15 -17.90
C ALA A 43 4.87 5.17 -16.89
N LEU A 44 4.11 4.78 -15.86
CA LEU A 44 4.51 3.78 -14.87
C LEU A 44 4.12 2.35 -15.27
N ILE A 45 3.58 2.11 -16.46
CA ILE A 45 3.34 0.76 -16.99
C ILE A 45 4.40 0.42 -18.03
N LYS A 46 5.19 -0.62 -17.77
CA LYS A 46 6.22 -1.15 -18.68
C LYS A 46 5.92 -2.60 -18.99
N ASP A 47 5.78 -2.92 -20.28
CA ASP A 47 5.47 -4.28 -20.74
C ASP A 47 4.23 -4.89 -20.07
N GLY A 48 3.22 -4.05 -19.80
CA GLY A 48 1.98 -4.44 -19.12
C GLY A 48 2.10 -4.62 -17.60
N VAL A 49 3.25 -4.30 -17.01
CA VAL A 49 3.53 -4.44 -15.57
C VAL A 49 3.80 -3.08 -14.95
N PHE A 50 3.34 -2.89 -13.72
CA PHE A 50 3.62 -1.68 -12.95
C PHE A 50 5.12 -1.56 -12.63
N ASN A 51 5.72 -0.43 -12.97
CA ASN A 51 7.12 -0.11 -12.75
C ASN A 51 7.34 0.37 -11.31
N THR A 52 7.27 -0.55 -10.34
CA THR A 52 7.42 -0.28 -8.90
C THR A 52 8.66 0.57 -8.57
N PHE A 53 9.80 0.27 -9.19
CA PHE A 53 11.06 0.95 -8.91
C PHE A 53 11.14 2.37 -9.49
N GLY A 54 10.39 2.66 -10.55
CA GLY A 54 10.35 4.01 -11.14
C GLY A 54 9.21 4.87 -10.61
N ALA A 55 8.34 4.32 -9.77
CA ALA A 55 7.18 5.01 -9.22
C ALA A 55 7.49 5.85 -7.96
N GLY A 56 8.74 5.84 -7.48
CA GLY A 56 9.14 6.59 -6.28
C GLY A 56 8.44 6.12 -5.00
N ILE A 57 8.17 4.81 -4.90
CA ILE A 57 7.45 4.24 -3.75
C ILE A 57 8.29 4.38 -2.48
N VAL A 58 7.71 5.01 -1.47
CA VAL A 58 8.26 5.11 -0.12
C VAL A 58 7.55 4.15 0.83
N LEU A 59 8.33 3.49 1.68
CA LEU A 59 7.86 2.63 2.75
C LEU A 59 8.12 3.28 4.10
N ARG A 60 7.17 3.11 5.02
CA ARG A 60 7.38 3.45 6.42
C ARG A 60 8.26 2.39 7.09
N ALA A 61 9.35 2.80 7.72
CA ALA A 61 10.26 1.94 8.49
C ALA A 61 9.98 2.00 10.00
N GLY A 62 10.81 1.33 10.81
CA GLY A 62 10.52 1.10 12.24
C GLY A 62 10.81 2.28 13.19
N GLY A 63 11.79 3.14 12.89
CA GLY A 63 12.16 4.25 13.78
C GLY A 63 11.18 5.42 13.72
N ALA A 64 11.26 6.36 14.67
CA ALA A 64 10.25 7.40 14.93
C ALA A 64 9.76 8.13 13.65
N GLY A 65 10.66 8.42 12.72
CA GLY A 65 10.37 9.09 11.45
C GLY A 65 11.01 8.42 10.23
N ASP A 66 11.36 7.14 10.34
CA ASP A 66 12.19 6.52 9.30
C ASP A 66 11.35 6.10 8.10
N TYR A 67 11.81 6.44 6.90
CA TYR A 67 11.24 6.01 5.63
C TYR A 67 12.35 5.50 4.72
N ALA A 68 12.01 4.57 3.84
CA ALA A 68 12.92 4.02 2.86
C ALA A 68 12.26 4.03 1.47
N GLU A 69 13.05 4.29 0.44
CA GLU A 69 12.60 4.18 -0.95
C GLU A 69 12.81 2.75 -1.46
N ILE A 70 11.85 2.24 -2.24
CA ILE A 70 12.00 0.98 -2.97
C ILE A 70 12.85 1.18 -4.22
N THR A 71 14.02 0.55 -4.24
CA THR A 71 14.98 0.63 -5.35
C THR A 71 15.26 -0.76 -5.94
N PRO A 72 15.74 -0.88 -7.19
CA PRO A 72 16.10 -2.18 -7.78
C PRO A 72 17.14 -2.96 -6.96
N GLN A 73 18.05 -2.26 -6.26
CA GLN A 73 19.10 -2.86 -5.42
C GLN A 73 18.54 -3.47 -4.13
N SER A 74 17.37 -3.01 -3.68
CA SER A 74 16.68 -3.54 -2.49
C SER A 74 15.81 -4.77 -2.78
N TRP A 75 15.67 -5.16 -4.06
CA TRP A 75 14.79 -6.25 -4.50
C TRP A 75 15.50 -7.60 -4.59
N PHE A 76 14.81 -8.63 -4.11
CA PHE A 76 15.18 -10.02 -4.34
C PHE A 76 13.94 -10.90 -4.35
N GLU A 77 13.98 -12.01 -5.09
CA GLU A 77 12.87 -12.96 -5.16
C GLU A 77 13.01 -13.98 -4.02
N MET A 78 11.99 -14.06 -3.16
CA MET A 78 11.88 -15.12 -2.16
C MET A 78 11.01 -16.26 -2.69
N LYS A 79 11.60 -17.44 -2.85
CA LYS A 79 10.82 -18.66 -3.16
C LYS A 79 10.02 -19.08 -1.94
N ARG A 80 8.74 -19.40 -2.15
CA ARG A 80 7.84 -19.89 -1.11
C ARG A 80 8.43 -21.17 -0.47
N PRO A 81 8.60 -21.23 0.87
CA PRO A 81 8.98 -22.46 1.56
C PRO A 81 7.97 -23.58 1.31
N ARG A 82 8.44 -24.84 1.20
CA ARG A 82 7.58 -26.03 1.12
C ARG A 82 7.12 -26.46 2.50
#